data_AF-A0A087FW67-F1
#
_entry.id   AF-A0A087FW67-F1
#
_cell.length_a   1.000
_cell.length_b   1.000
_cell.length_c   1.000
_cell.angle_alpha   90.00
_cell.angle_beta   90.00
_cell.angle_gamma   90.00
#
_symmetry.space_group_name_H-M   'P 1'
#
loop_
_entity.id
_entity.type
_entity.pdbx_description
1 polymer ?
#
loop_
_entity_poly.entity_id
_entity_poly.type
_entity_poly.pdbx_seq_one_letter_code
_entity_poly.pdbx_strand_id
1 'polypeptide(L)'
;MHLYRTWMYADCDKVKKLVSEKYPKFPASELRRNKAFVDDLTEADIKMTIRLQIVYSKFNIRYVFNAFQEFVGNMLKKFAGLENDELLQSFTSLFKDEFKIPRGSTINLTQEPGYVFSVAIGGNHVGSVKSKLLCRSILDLYIGEEPFDKNAREDFLFNVASLADM
;
A
#
# COMPACT_ATOMS: atom_id res chain seq x y z
N MET A 1 -9.93 12.09 -15.05
CA MET A 1 -9.28 13.10 -14.18
C MET A 1 -8.51 12.35 -13.11
N HIS A 2 -7.18 12.51 -13.02
CA HIS A 2 -6.38 11.82 -12.00
C HIS A 2 -6.34 12.64 -10.70
N LEU A 3 -6.77 12.03 -9.60
CA LEU A 3 -6.78 12.63 -8.26
C LEU A 3 -5.35 12.81 -7.73
N TYR A 4 -4.56 11.76 -7.90
CA TYR A 4 -3.17 11.66 -7.51
C TYR A 4 -2.39 10.79 -8.51
N ARG A 5 -1.07 10.83 -8.42
CA ARG A 5 -0.15 9.87 -9.05
C ARG A 5 0.40 8.93 -8.00
N THR A 6 0.66 7.69 -8.38
CA THR A 6 1.09 6.62 -7.48
C THR A 6 2.52 6.19 -7.84
N TRP A 7 3.38 6.06 -6.83
CA TRP A 7 4.65 5.36 -6.93
C TRP A 7 4.75 4.35 -5.81
N MET A 8 5.37 3.21 -6.09
CA MET A 8 5.55 2.16 -5.10
C MET A 8 7.01 1.79 -4.97
N TYR A 9 7.44 1.60 -3.73
CA TYR A 9 8.80 1.27 -3.37
C TYR A 9 8.76 0.03 -2.47
N ALA A 10 9.74 -0.86 -2.62
CA ALA A 10 9.91 -2.03 -1.76
C ALA A 10 11.39 -2.21 -1.42
N ASP A 11 11.66 -2.79 -0.26
CA ASP A 11 12.99 -3.24 0.13
C ASP A 11 13.46 -4.38 -0.80
N CYS A 12 14.44 -4.09 -1.66
CA CYS A 12 14.92 -5.03 -2.66
C CYS A 12 15.52 -6.29 -2.04
N ASP A 13 16.25 -6.19 -0.93
CA ASP A 13 16.91 -7.34 -0.31
C ASP A 13 15.89 -8.31 0.28
N LYS A 14 14.84 -7.76 0.90
CA LYS A 14 13.74 -8.55 1.45
C LYS A 14 12.89 -9.20 0.35
N VAL A 15 12.65 -8.50 -0.75
CA VAL A 15 11.95 -9.07 -1.92
C VAL A 15 12.79 -10.18 -2.55
N LYS A 16 14.09 -9.95 -2.79
CA LYS A 16 15.01 -10.98 -3.31
C LYS A 16 15.01 -12.22 -2.42
N LYS A 17 15.05 -12.03 -1.10
CA LYS A 17 14.96 -13.13 -0.15
C LYS A 17 13.65 -13.92 -0.33
N LEU A 18 12.50 -13.25 -0.34
CA LEU A 18 11.19 -13.89 -0.56
C LEU A 18 11.16 -14.70 -1.86
N VAL A 19 11.65 -14.12 -2.95
CA VAL A 19 11.72 -14.77 -4.26
C VAL A 19 12.64 -16.00 -4.23
N SER A 20 13.83 -15.86 -3.66
CA SER A 20 14.81 -16.96 -3.60
C SER A 20 14.32 -18.13 -2.73
N GLU A 21 13.56 -17.87 -1.67
CA GLU A 21 13.06 -18.90 -0.75
C GLU A 21 11.81 -19.62 -1.29
N LYS A 22 10.87 -18.90 -1.89
CA LYS A 22 9.57 -19.46 -2.30
C LYS A 22 9.41 -19.69 -3.80
N TYR A 23 10.15 -18.95 -4.62
CA TYR A 23 10.00 -18.92 -6.08
C TYR A 23 11.31 -19.15 -6.86
N PRO A 24 12.28 -19.98 -6.41
CA PRO A 24 13.62 -20.05 -7.01
C PRO A 24 13.68 -20.57 -8.45
N LYS A 25 12.57 -21.12 -8.97
CA LYS A 25 12.48 -21.71 -10.32
C LYS A 25 11.51 -20.95 -11.23
N PHE A 26 10.90 -19.88 -10.74
CA PHE A 26 9.94 -19.11 -11.53
C PHE A 26 10.67 -18.03 -12.32
N PRO A 27 10.52 -17.98 -13.66
CA PRO A 27 11.02 -16.85 -14.42
C PRO A 27 10.22 -15.59 -14.05
N ALA A 28 10.85 -14.42 -14.08
CA ALA A 28 10.20 -13.15 -13.72
C ALA A 28 8.89 -12.89 -14.50
N SER A 29 8.82 -13.34 -15.76
CA SER A 29 7.66 -13.17 -16.63
C SER A 29 6.40 -13.91 -16.14
N GLU A 30 6.58 -15.05 -15.48
CA GLU A 30 5.52 -15.85 -14.85
C GLU A 30 5.24 -15.35 -13.43
N LEU A 31 6.29 -15.01 -12.69
CA LEU A 31 6.18 -14.57 -11.29
C LEU A 31 5.31 -13.31 -11.14
N ARG A 32 5.47 -12.33 -12.04
CA ARG A 32 4.64 -11.10 -12.03
C ARG A 32 3.13 -11.35 -12.23
N ARG A 33 2.74 -12.51 -12.77
CA ARG A 33 1.33 -12.92 -12.97
C ARG A 33 0.85 -13.92 -11.93
N ASN A 34 1.74 -14.35 -11.04
CA ASN A 34 1.43 -15.36 -10.05
C ASN A 34 0.67 -14.73 -8.87
N LYS A 35 -0.57 -15.16 -8.65
CA LYS A 35 -1.42 -14.66 -7.56
C LYS A 35 -0.81 -14.93 -6.17
N ALA A 36 -0.23 -16.12 -5.97
CA ALA A 36 0.40 -16.47 -4.70
C ALA A 36 1.62 -15.56 -4.39
N PHE A 37 2.36 -15.14 -5.43
CA PHE A 37 3.45 -14.19 -5.25
C PHE A 37 2.95 -12.81 -4.79
N VAL A 38 1.86 -12.32 -5.39
CA VAL A 38 1.22 -11.07 -4.97
C VAL A 38 0.71 -11.18 -3.53
N ASP A 39 0.05 -12.29 -3.20
CA ASP A 39 -0.44 -12.55 -1.84
C ASP A 39 0.72 -12.57 -0.84
N ASP A 40 1.80 -13.29 -1.14
CA ASP A 40 3.00 -13.34 -0.31
C ASP A 40 3.67 -11.97 -0.14
N LEU A 41 3.71 -11.14 -1.19
CA LEU A 41 4.22 -9.77 -1.10
C LEU A 41 3.38 -8.91 -0.15
N THR A 42 2.05 -9.03 -0.20
CA THR A 42 1.14 -8.28 0.70
C THR A 42 1.16 -8.80 2.14
N GLU A 43 1.52 -10.07 2.35
CA GLU A 43 1.52 -10.72 3.66
C GLU A 43 2.87 -10.65 4.38
N ALA A 44 3.96 -10.50 3.65
CA ALA A 44 5.31 -10.51 4.19
C ALA A 44 5.65 -9.22 4.95
N ASP A 45 6.52 -9.34 5.95
CA ASP A 45 7.09 -8.20 6.68
C ASP A 45 8.21 -7.54 5.84
N ILE A 46 7.82 -6.95 4.72
CA ILE A 46 8.70 -6.24 3.79
C ILE A 46 8.37 -4.76 3.89
N LYS A 47 9.41 -3.94 4.06
CA LYS A 47 9.20 -2.49 4.02
C LYS A 47 8.75 -2.09 2.64
N MET A 48 7.54 -1.55 2.54
CA MET A 48 6.96 -1.06 1.30
C MET A 48 6.38 0.34 1.51
N THR A 49 6.51 1.21 0.52
CA THR A 49 5.93 2.56 0.55
C THR A 49 5.12 2.82 -0.70
N ILE A 50 3.85 3.18 -0.52
CA ILE A 50 3.02 3.77 -1.57
C ILE A 50 3.06 5.29 -1.39
N ARG A 51 3.62 5.98 -2.38
CA ARG A 51 3.65 7.44 -2.45
C ARG A 51 2.54 7.94 -3.36
N LEU A 52 1.69 8.79 -2.81
CA LEU A 52 0.62 9.49 -3.51
C LEU A 52 1.03 10.95 -3.69
N GLN A 53 1.12 11.45 -4.92
CA GLN A 53 1.28 12.89 -5.17
C GLN A 53 -0.04 13.48 -5.63
N ILE A 54 -0.56 14.45 -4.88
CA ILE A 54 -1.85 15.07 -5.18
C ILE A 54 -1.75 15.96 -6.42
N VAL A 55 -2.59 15.67 -7.42
CA VAL A 55 -2.61 16.43 -8.69
C VAL A 55 -3.79 17.40 -8.75
N TYR A 56 -4.91 17.07 -8.10
CA TYR A 56 -6.10 17.91 -8.14
C TYR A 56 -6.15 18.89 -6.95
N SER A 57 -6.27 20.18 -7.24
CA SER A 57 -6.13 21.27 -6.25
C SER A 57 -7.41 21.65 -5.50
N LYS A 58 -8.57 21.11 -5.89
CA LYS A 58 -9.89 21.50 -5.32
C LYS A 58 -10.53 20.42 -4.46
N PHE A 59 -9.78 19.42 -3.96
CA PHE A 59 -10.35 18.43 -3.06
C PHE A 59 -10.52 18.99 -1.65
N ASN A 60 -11.72 18.80 -1.09
CA ASN A 60 -11.87 18.78 0.35
C ASN A 60 -11.30 17.44 0.83
N ILE A 61 -10.24 17.55 1.63
CA ILE A 61 -9.46 16.43 2.16
C ILE A 61 -10.32 15.38 2.87
N ARG A 62 -11.41 15.83 3.51
CA ARG A 62 -12.36 14.96 4.20
C ARG A 62 -13.04 13.98 3.25
N TYR A 63 -13.35 14.38 2.01
CA TYR A 63 -13.91 13.45 1.02
C TYR A 63 -12.91 12.38 0.58
N VAL A 64 -11.63 12.76 0.40
CA VAL A 64 -10.58 11.81 0.03
C VAL A 64 -10.38 10.81 1.16
N PHE A 65 -10.29 11.28 2.40
CA PHE A 65 -10.17 10.39 3.55
C PHE A 65 -11.40 9.54 3.76
N ASN A 66 -12.61 10.06 3.66
CA ASN A 66 -13.82 9.25 3.79
C ASN A 66 -13.88 8.12 2.76
N ALA A 67 -13.55 8.40 1.49
CA ALA A 67 -13.45 7.37 0.47
C ALA A 67 -12.37 6.34 0.83
N PHE A 68 -11.21 6.80 1.29
CA PHE A 68 -10.10 5.93 1.69
C PHE A 68 -10.46 5.05 2.90
N GLN A 69 -11.23 5.58 3.86
CA GLN A 69 -11.76 4.84 5.01
C GLN A 69 -12.73 3.75 4.57
N GLU A 70 -13.64 4.05 3.64
CA GLU A 70 -14.56 3.06 3.09
C GLU A 70 -13.80 1.91 2.41
N PHE A 71 -12.82 2.22 1.56
CA PHE A 71 -12.00 1.20 0.92
C PHE A 71 -11.22 0.36 1.93
N VAL A 72 -10.53 0.98 2.89
CA VAL A 72 -9.80 0.25 3.93
C VAL A 72 -10.75 -0.61 4.76
N GLY A 73 -11.94 -0.12 5.12
CA GLY A 73 -12.97 -0.88 5.83
C GLY A 73 -13.40 -2.14 5.07
N ASN A 74 -13.65 -2.00 3.76
CA ASN A 74 -13.97 -3.14 2.90
C ASN A 74 -12.84 -4.19 2.86
N MET A 75 -11.59 -3.74 2.81
CA MET A 75 -10.43 -4.64 2.82
C MET A 75 -10.24 -5.33 4.16
N LEU A 76 -10.41 -4.61 5.27
CA LEU A 76 -10.42 -5.19 6.62
C LEU A 76 -11.47 -6.29 6.73
N LYS A 77 -12.69 -6.04 6.23
CA LYS A 77 -13.78 -7.03 6.22
C LYS A 77 -13.42 -8.24 5.34
N LYS A 78 -12.86 -8.02 4.14
CA LYS A 78 -12.40 -9.08 3.23
C LYS A 78 -11.38 -10.00 3.90
N PHE A 79 -10.38 -9.46 4.60
CA PHE A 79 -9.28 -10.24 5.16
C PHE A 79 -9.52 -10.76 6.59
N ALA A 80 -10.33 -10.08 7.39
CA ALA A 80 -10.71 -10.54 8.74
C ALA A 80 -11.92 -11.47 8.74
N GLY A 81 -12.76 -11.43 7.69
CA GLY A 81 -14.04 -12.14 7.62
C GLY A 81 -15.18 -11.48 8.42
N LEU A 82 -14.89 -10.40 9.14
CA LEU A 82 -15.82 -9.65 9.98
C LEU A 82 -15.44 -8.17 10.04
N GLU A 83 -16.37 -7.32 10.50
CA GLU A 83 -16.15 -5.89 10.67
C GLU A 83 -15.14 -5.61 11.80
N ASN A 84 -14.21 -4.68 11.56
CA ASN A 84 -13.11 -4.39 12.47
C ASN A 84 -13.04 -2.88 12.74
N ASP A 85 -14.08 -2.39 13.39
CA ASP A 85 -14.31 -0.95 13.61
C ASP A 85 -13.22 -0.30 14.45
N GLU A 86 -12.68 -1.00 15.47
CA GLU A 86 -11.60 -0.47 16.30
C GLU A 86 -10.31 -0.22 15.50
N LEU A 87 -9.95 -1.15 14.61
CA LEU A 87 -8.77 -0.99 13.76
C LEU A 87 -9.00 0.07 12.68
N LEU A 88 -10.21 0.12 12.11
CA LEU A 88 -10.59 1.17 11.18
C LEU A 88 -10.51 2.54 11.86
N GLN A 89 -11.04 2.68 13.08
CA GLN A 89 -10.99 3.90 13.88
C GLN A 89 -9.57 4.31 14.25
N SER A 90 -8.71 3.34 14.59
CA SER A 90 -7.29 3.61 14.84
C SER A 90 -6.59 4.18 13.61
N PHE A 91 -6.92 3.65 12.43
CA PHE A 91 -6.44 4.18 11.16
C PHE A 91 -7.01 5.56 10.84
N THR A 92 -8.31 5.78 11.02
CA THR A 92 -8.95 7.07 10.71
C THR A 92 -8.40 8.20 11.58
N SER A 93 -8.06 7.89 12.83
CA SER A 93 -7.51 8.84 13.81
C SER A 93 -6.12 9.38 13.45
N LEU A 94 -5.41 8.75 12.50
CA LEU A 94 -4.14 9.27 11.97
C LEU A 94 -4.33 10.58 11.19
N PHE A 95 -5.54 10.82 10.69
CA PHE A 95 -5.87 11.95 9.84
C PHE A 95 -6.68 12.98 10.61
N LYS A 96 -6.02 14.03 11.07
CA LYS A 96 -6.67 15.16 11.75
C LYS A 96 -7.31 16.10 10.72
N ASP A 97 -8.46 16.67 11.08
CA ASP A 97 -9.24 17.57 10.21
C ASP A 97 -8.46 18.81 9.73
N GLU A 98 -7.37 19.16 10.41
CA GLU A 98 -6.58 20.37 10.16
C GLU A 98 -5.56 20.23 9.02
N PHE A 99 -5.34 19.02 8.49
CA PHE A 99 -4.34 18.85 7.43
C PHE A 99 -4.79 19.53 6.13
N LYS A 100 -4.05 20.56 5.71
CA LYS A 100 -4.16 21.09 4.35
C LYS A 100 -3.26 20.27 3.44
N ILE A 101 -3.84 19.63 2.42
CA ILE A 101 -3.08 18.90 1.40
C ILE A 101 -3.20 19.65 0.07
N PRO A 102 -2.37 20.68 -0.17
CA PRO A 102 -2.35 21.40 -1.44
C PRO A 102 -1.91 20.48 -2.59
N ARG A 103 -2.23 20.89 -3.82
CA ARG A 103 -1.70 20.25 -5.03
C ARG A 103 -0.16 20.19 -4.97
N GLY A 104 0.40 19.06 -5.37
CA GLY A 104 1.83 18.78 -5.31
C GLY A 104 2.27 18.13 -3.99
N SER A 105 1.44 18.15 -2.95
CA SER A 105 1.74 17.44 -1.70
C SER A 105 1.88 15.95 -1.92
N THR A 106 2.76 15.34 -1.12
CA THR A 106 2.96 13.90 -1.11
C THR A 106 2.39 13.29 0.17
N ILE A 107 1.70 12.17 0.04
CA ILE A 107 1.32 11.29 1.14
C ILE A 107 2.10 9.99 0.95
N ASN A 108 2.91 9.59 1.93
CA ASN A 108 3.53 8.28 1.95
C ASN A 108 2.75 7.38 2.91
N LEU A 109 2.31 6.23 2.41
CA LEU A 109 1.72 5.15 3.16
C LEU A 109 2.77 4.04 3.22
N THR A 110 3.35 3.81 4.39
CA THR A 110 4.50 2.91 4.55
C THR A 110 4.18 1.76 5.49
N GLN A 111 4.38 0.53 5.04
CA GLN A 111 4.56 -0.60 5.96
C GLN A 111 6.00 -0.55 6.45
N GLU A 112 6.19 -0.23 7.73
CA GLU A 112 7.47 -0.33 8.43
C GLU A 112 7.65 -1.75 9.01
N PRO A 113 8.90 -2.17 9.31
CA PRO A 113 9.18 -3.48 9.89
C PRO A 113 8.34 -3.79 11.13
N GLY A 114 7.94 -5.05 11.28
CA GLY A 114 7.07 -5.50 12.37
C GLY A 114 5.59 -5.14 12.14
N TYR A 115 5.19 -4.99 10.88
CA TYR A 115 3.82 -4.66 10.46
C TYR A 115 3.28 -3.37 11.08
N VAL A 116 4.09 -2.31 11.01
CA VAL A 116 3.71 -0.99 11.50
C VAL A 116 3.32 -0.10 10.32
N PHE A 117 2.03 0.12 10.14
CA PHE A 117 1.53 1.04 9.12
C PHE A 117 1.79 2.48 9.55
N SER A 118 2.50 3.26 8.75
CA SER A 118 2.91 4.62 9.05
C SER A 118 2.51 5.57 7.93
N VAL A 119 2.09 6.78 8.29
CA VAL A 119 1.71 7.82 7.34
C VAL A 119 2.64 9.01 7.48
N ALA A 120 3.05 9.58 6.34
CA ALA A 120 3.71 10.87 6.30
C ALA A 120 3.06 11.79 5.25
N ILE A 121 2.83 13.05 5.59
CA ILE A 121 2.22 14.06 4.71
C ILE A 121 3.21 15.21 4.55
N GLY A 122 3.54 15.54 3.29
CA GLY A 122 4.52 16.58 2.98
C GLY A 122 5.91 16.31 3.57
N GLY A 123 6.26 15.04 3.80
CA GLY A 123 7.52 14.63 4.44
C GLY A 123 7.46 14.55 5.97
N ASN A 124 6.40 15.05 6.61
CA ASN A 124 6.24 14.99 8.06
C ASN A 124 5.48 13.74 8.47
N HIS A 125 6.01 12.99 9.43
CA HIS A 125 5.32 11.84 10.02
C HIS A 125 4.06 12.30 10.76
N VAL A 126 2.92 11.67 10.49
CA VAL A 126 1.63 12.03 11.14
C VAL A 126 1.17 10.99 12.16
N GLY A 127 1.62 9.75 12.03
CA GLY A 127 1.34 8.69 13.00
C GLY A 127 1.47 7.29 12.41
N SER A 128 1.28 6.30 13.29
CA SER A 128 1.40 4.88 12.95
C SER A 128 0.37 4.02 13.69
N VAL A 129 0.04 2.87 13.08
CA VAL A 129 -0.79 1.80 13.67
C VAL A 129 -0.07 0.48 13.46
N LYS A 130 0.19 -0.26 14.54
CA LYS A 130 0.76 -1.61 14.46
C LYS A 130 -0.34 -2.63 14.19
N SER A 131 -0.41 -3.14 12.97
CA SER A 131 -1.37 -4.17 12.58
C SER A 131 -0.98 -4.81 11.24
N LYS A 132 -0.71 -6.12 11.25
CA LYS A 132 -0.50 -6.92 10.03
C LYS A 132 -1.70 -6.85 9.10
N LEU A 133 -2.91 -6.97 9.66
CA LEU A 133 -4.15 -6.91 8.91
C LEU A 133 -4.29 -5.56 8.19
N LEU A 134 -4.03 -4.44 8.87
CA LEU A 134 -4.11 -3.11 8.25
C LEU A 134 -3.08 -2.93 7.14
N CYS A 135 -1.83 -3.34 7.37
CA CYS A 135 -0.79 -3.23 6.36
C CYS A 135 -1.17 -4.01 5.09
N ARG A 136 -1.58 -5.28 5.24
CA ARG A 136 -2.05 -6.11 4.13
C ARG A 136 -3.24 -5.46 3.42
N SER A 137 -4.25 -5.01 4.16
CA SER A 137 -5.44 -4.36 3.59
C SER A 137 -5.09 -3.15 2.74
N ILE A 138 -4.16 -2.31 3.19
CA ILE A 138 -3.74 -1.12 2.44
C ILE A 138 -2.89 -1.50 1.23
N LEU A 139 -1.94 -2.45 1.38
CA LEU A 139 -1.15 -2.92 0.24
C LEU A 139 -2.05 -3.52 -0.85
N ASP A 140 -3.06 -4.33 -0.49
CA ASP A 140 -3.96 -4.96 -1.47
C ASP A 140 -4.74 -3.96 -2.32
N LEU A 141 -5.05 -2.75 -1.81
CA LEU A 141 -5.65 -1.67 -2.60
C LEU A 141 -4.77 -1.18 -3.75
N TYR A 142 -3.46 -1.45 -3.72
CA TYR A 142 -2.50 -0.98 -4.72
C TYR A 142 -1.82 -2.11 -5.49
N ILE A 143 -1.55 -3.25 -4.87
CA ILE A 143 -0.85 -4.37 -5.50
C ILE A 143 -1.72 -5.62 -5.67
N GLY A 144 -2.89 -5.66 -5.02
CA GLY A 144 -3.81 -6.78 -5.03
C GLY A 144 -4.51 -7.01 -6.37
N GLU A 145 -5.60 -7.78 -6.34
CA GLU A 145 -6.35 -8.19 -7.53
C GLU A 145 -7.05 -7.02 -8.23
N GLU A 146 -7.61 -6.08 -7.45
CA GLU A 146 -8.35 -4.91 -7.93
C GLU A 146 -7.68 -3.61 -7.47
N PRO A 147 -6.51 -3.24 -8.02
CA PRO A 147 -5.77 -2.07 -7.57
C PRO A 147 -6.43 -0.76 -8.03
N PHE A 148 -6.21 0.33 -7.29
CA PHE A 148 -6.62 1.66 -7.72
C PHE A 148 -5.91 2.14 -9.00
N ASP A 149 -4.66 1.72 -9.21
CA ASP A 149 -3.86 2.07 -10.37
C ASP A 149 -3.22 0.81 -10.97
N LYS A 150 -3.88 0.27 -12.00
CA LYS A 150 -3.44 -0.96 -12.69
C LYS A 150 -2.06 -0.81 -13.32
N ASN A 151 -1.77 0.37 -13.89
CA ASN A 151 -0.48 0.60 -14.54
C ASN A 151 0.64 0.65 -13.51
N ALA A 152 0.45 1.38 -12.41
CA ALA A 152 1.42 1.41 -11.32
C ALA A 152 1.66 0.02 -10.71
N ARG A 153 0.60 -0.79 -10.58
CA ARG A 153 0.71 -2.19 -10.14
C ARG A 153 1.55 -3.01 -11.12
N GLU A 154 1.25 -2.97 -12.41
CA GLU A 154 1.97 -3.75 -13.41
C GLU A 154 3.46 -3.40 -13.47
N ASP A 155 3.78 -2.10 -13.44
CA ASP A 155 5.16 -1.62 -13.40
C ASP A 155 5.87 -2.10 -12.13
N PHE A 156 5.22 -2.00 -10.97
CA PHE A 156 5.78 -2.49 -9.71
C PHE A 156 6.02 -4.00 -9.73
N LEU A 157 5.02 -4.80 -10.11
CA LEU A 157 5.14 -6.26 -10.18
C LEU A 157 6.19 -6.71 -11.19
N PHE A 158 6.34 -6.01 -12.31
CA PHE A 158 7.43 -6.25 -13.24
C PHE A 158 8.80 -6.01 -12.59
N ASN A 159 8.95 -4.87 -11.89
CA ASN A 159 10.20 -4.50 -11.25
C ASN A 159 10.58 -5.40 -10.07
N VAL A 160 9.61 -5.84 -9.25
CA VAL A 160 9.92 -6.76 -8.14
C VAL A 160 10.16 -8.18 -8.61
N ALA A 161 9.49 -8.62 -9.69
CA ALA A 161 9.73 -9.93 -10.27
C ALA A 161 11.08 -10.03 -10.98
N SER A 162 11.56 -8.95 -11.60
CA SER A 162 12.89 -8.94 -12.26
C SER A 162 14.05 -9.06 -11.27
N LEU A 163 13.81 -8.81 -9.99
CA LEU A 163 14.79 -9.11 -8.93
C LEU A 163 15.06 -10.62 -8.77
N ALA A 164 14.23 -11.48 -9.36
CA ALA A 164 14.46 -12.93 -9.45
C ALA A 164 15.62 -13.29 -10.39
N ASP A 165 15.87 -12.45 -11.40
CA ASP A 165 16.84 -12.71 -12.47
C ASP A 165 18.20 -12.04 -12.20
N MET A 166 18.37 -11.38 -11.04
CA MET A 166 19.59 -10.64 -10.64
C MET A 166 20.39 -11.35 -9.55
#